data_AF-A0A1H4C2C0-F1
#
_entry.id   AF-A0A1H4C2C0-F1
#
_cell.length_a   1.000
_cell.length_b   1.000
_cell.length_c   1.000
_cell.angle_alpha   90.00
_cell.angle_beta   90.00
_cell.angle_gamma   90.00
#
_symmetry.space_group_name_H-M   'P 1'
#
loop_
_entity.id
_entity.type
_entity.pdbx_description
1 polymer ?
#
loop_
_entity_poly.entity_id
_entity_poly.type
_entity_poly.pdbx_seq_one_letter_code
_entity_poly.pdbx_strand_id
1 'polypeptide(L)'
;MNTQQILALATQHMQALNGHCFDVLELAKPASPEAAANLAKIISKLSPLVGNLIEFNTCEYLNKQSSFAGFGKWRRQDPGFPDTVFDGQISPMPGLEIKAWFPLATEITARFKDSQNHFAHDQTHVAMLAWLPEFLIFGKPKIVGIAVIPGGSIAKVRDEHYHKAPDYLVLEPEDTSARTSNLQQTNTNGYKFQGTAAQYVQAQQMVQNWGAGGTAYLPTREYQALLRALLAQFPYRLDTNFAKLDRIAHPSIERFKAEVYAAEFQGRTVGEWNRLLAKGDDASISAILAAQFGIQPNGNVVR
;
A
#
# COMPACT_ATOMS: atom_id res chain seq x y z
N MET A 1 4.46 5.40 -28.23
CA MET A 1 4.10 4.42 -27.19
C MET A 1 2.68 4.70 -26.73
N ASN A 2 1.93 3.67 -26.33
CA ASN A 2 0.63 3.83 -25.66
C ASN A 2 0.77 3.70 -24.14
N THR A 3 -0.33 3.89 -23.41
CA THR A 3 -0.36 3.86 -21.94
C THR A 3 0.20 2.55 -21.36
N GLN A 4 -0.23 1.42 -21.90
CA GLN A 4 0.19 0.10 -21.44
C GLN A 4 1.68 -0.15 -21.68
N GLN A 5 2.22 0.32 -22.81
CA GLN A 5 3.65 0.23 -23.12
C GLN A 5 4.49 1.07 -22.14
N ILE A 6 4.03 2.28 -21.77
CA ILE A 6 4.73 3.10 -20.77
C ILE A 6 4.71 2.44 -19.39
N LEU A 7 3.56 1.91 -18.96
CA LEU A 7 3.42 1.25 -17.66
C LEU A 7 4.24 -0.04 -17.58
N ALA A 8 4.27 -0.83 -18.66
CA ALA A 8 5.10 -2.02 -18.76
C ALA A 8 6.60 -1.68 -18.71
N LEU A 9 7.02 -0.64 -19.45
CA LEU A 9 8.40 -0.17 -19.44
C LEU A 9 8.81 0.38 -18.07
N ALA A 10 7.93 1.14 -17.41
CA ALA A 10 8.15 1.61 -16.05
C ALA A 10 8.26 0.46 -15.08
N THR A 11 7.41 -0.56 -15.19
CA THR A 11 7.48 -1.77 -14.37
C THR A 11 8.82 -2.47 -14.55
N GLN A 12 9.30 -2.64 -15.77
CA GLN A 12 10.61 -3.24 -16.05
C GLN A 12 11.74 -2.46 -15.38
N HIS A 13 11.76 -1.13 -15.52
CA HIS A 13 12.78 -0.29 -14.88
C HIS A 13 12.67 -0.31 -13.36
N MET A 14 11.46 -0.25 -12.82
CA MET A 14 11.27 -0.32 -11.37
C MET A 14 11.80 -1.63 -10.81
N GLN A 15 11.65 -2.76 -11.48
CA GLN A 15 12.23 -4.03 -11.00
C GLN A 15 13.76 -3.95 -10.82
N ALA A 16 14.45 -3.10 -11.57
CA ALA A 16 15.89 -2.88 -11.42
C ALA A 16 16.27 -2.04 -10.18
N LEU A 17 15.30 -1.43 -9.49
CA LEU A 17 15.50 -0.81 -8.17
C LEU A 17 15.66 -1.86 -7.05
N ASN A 18 15.35 -3.14 -7.29
CA ASN A 18 15.54 -4.15 -6.27
C ASN A 18 17.01 -4.25 -5.86
N GLY A 19 17.30 -4.18 -4.57
CA GLY A 19 18.64 -4.10 -4.01
C GLY A 19 19.27 -2.70 -4.00
N HIS A 20 18.62 -1.68 -4.59
CA HIS A 20 19.11 -0.31 -4.56
C HIS A 20 18.97 0.31 -3.17
N CYS A 21 20.00 1.03 -2.71
CA CYS A 21 19.96 1.84 -1.50
C CYS A 21 19.66 3.30 -1.87
N PHE A 22 18.60 3.87 -1.31
CA PHE A 22 18.28 5.28 -1.46
C PHE A 22 19.12 6.14 -0.52
N ASP A 23 19.85 7.10 -1.07
CA ASP A 23 20.66 8.06 -0.31
C ASP A 23 19.81 9.22 0.20
N VAL A 24 18.86 8.90 1.09
CA VAL A 24 17.83 9.83 1.57
C VAL A 24 17.77 9.95 3.08
N LEU A 25 18.21 8.90 3.77
CA LEU A 25 18.29 8.78 5.21
C LEU A 25 19.33 7.72 5.52
N GLU A 26 20.18 7.94 6.52
CA GLU A 26 21.07 6.91 7.02
C GLU A 26 20.90 6.81 8.53
N LEU A 27 20.49 5.64 9.00
CA LEU A 27 20.40 5.35 10.43
C LEU A 27 21.77 4.90 10.92
N ALA A 28 22.31 5.60 11.91
CA ALA A 28 23.57 5.23 12.53
C ALA A 28 23.50 3.82 13.12
N LYS A 29 24.63 3.08 13.03
CA LYS A 29 24.78 1.80 13.70
C LYS A 29 24.54 1.97 15.22
N PRO A 30 23.76 1.08 15.87
CA PRO A 30 23.52 1.16 17.30
C PRO A 30 24.83 1.10 18.11
N ALA A 31 24.89 1.88 19.19
CA ALA A 31 26.06 1.99 20.07
C ALA A 31 26.19 0.85 21.10
N SER A 32 25.16 0.02 21.24
CA SER A 32 25.15 -1.15 22.12
C SER A 32 24.10 -2.17 21.69
N PRO A 33 24.19 -3.42 22.15
CA PRO A 33 23.16 -4.45 21.91
C PRO A 33 21.75 -4.02 22.36
N GLU A 34 21.64 -3.34 23.49
CA GLU A 34 20.37 -2.85 24.04
C GLU A 34 19.78 -1.75 23.15
N ALA A 35 20.63 -0.83 22.66
CA ALA A 35 20.21 0.19 21.71
C ALA A 35 19.72 -0.44 20.40
N ALA A 36 20.35 -1.54 19.96
CA ALA A 36 19.93 -2.30 18.78
C ALA A 36 18.54 -2.93 18.98
N ALA A 37 18.31 -3.60 20.11
CA ALA A 37 17.01 -4.18 20.43
C ALA A 37 15.92 -3.12 20.56
N ASN A 38 16.21 -1.96 21.17
CA ASN A 38 15.26 -0.85 21.23
C ASN A 38 14.94 -0.29 19.84
N LEU A 39 15.96 -0.09 18.99
CA LEU A 39 15.77 0.40 17.62
C LEU A 39 14.88 -0.54 16.81
N ALA A 40 15.10 -1.86 16.90
CA ALA A 40 14.29 -2.87 16.22
C ALA A 40 12.79 -2.77 16.54
N LYS A 41 12.43 -2.35 17.77
CA LYS A 41 11.02 -2.16 18.18
C LYS A 41 10.37 -0.91 17.60
N ILE A 42 11.15 0.14 17.33
CA ILE A 42 10.62 1.46 16.96
C ILE A 42 10.88 1.86 15.51
N ILE A 43 11.74 1.13 14.79
CA ILE A 43 12.19 1.51 13.45
C ILE A 43 11.06 1.65 12.43
N SER A 44 9.98 0.86 12.57
CA SER A 44 8.80 0.96 11.70
C SER A 44 8.14 2.35 11.73
N LYS A 45 8.36 3.14 12.79
CA LYS A 45 7.89 4.53 12.91
C LYS A 45 8.50 5.47 11.86
N LEU A 46 9.58 5.07 11.20
CA LEU A 46 10.19 5.83 10.10
C LEU A 46 9.43 5.69 8.77
N SER A 47 8.50 4.74 8.66
CA SER A 47 7.77 4.45 7.42
C SER A 47 7.11 5.67 6.77
N PRO A 48 6.49 6.63 7.50
CA PRO A 48 5.92 7.81 6.86
C PRO A 48 6.97 8.69 6.15
N LEU A 49 8.13 8.89 6.78
CA LEU A 49 9.22 9.69 6.21
C LEU A 49 9.86 8.96 5.02
N VAL A 50 10.24 7.69 5.23
CA VAL A 50 10.91 6.89 4.20
C VAL A 50 9.97 6.62 3.02
N GLY A 51 8.68 6.43 3.25
CA GLY A 51 7.67 6.27 2.21
C GLY A 51 7.65 7.45 1.25
N ASN A 52 7.48 8.68 1.76
CA ASN A 52 7.51 9.89 0.93
C ASN A 52 8.84 10.08 0.18
N LEU A 53 9.97 9.70 0.80
CA LEU A 53 11.28 9.76 0.13
C LEU A 53 11.39 8.73 -1.00
N ILE A 54 10.87 7.51 -0.81
CA ILE A 54 10.81 6.47 -1.86
C ILE A 54 9.91 6.94 -3.01
N GLU A 55 8.74 7.51 -2.71
CA GLU A 55 7.83 8.08 -3.72
C GLU A 55 8.55 9.12 -4.58
N PHE A 56 9.23 10.08 -3.95
CA PHE A 56 10.00 11.11 -4.65
C PHE A 56 11.09 10.52 -5.53
N ASN A 57 11.91 9.63 -4.96
CA ASN A 57 13.07 9.10 -5.67
C ASN A 57 12.69 8.11 -6.79
N THR A 58 11.53 7.46 -6.70
CA THR A 58 11.02 6.60 -7.77
C THR A 58 10.72 7.42 -9.03
N CYS A 59 10.10 8.59 -8.89
CA CYS A 59 9.86 9.50 -10.01
C CYS A 59 11.18 9.99 -10.64
N GLU A 60 12.14 10.41 -9.81
CA GLU A 60 13.48 10.83 -10.26
C GLU A 60 14.22 9.70 -10.97
N TYR A 61 14.13 8.47 -10.44
CA TYR A 61 14.75 7.30 -11.05
C TYR A 61 14.17 7.00 -12.44
N LEU A 62 12.84 7.05 -12.59
CA LEU A 62 12.20 6.79 -13.88
C LEU A 62 12.61 7.84 -14.93
N ASN A 63 12.78 9.10 -14.54
CA ASN A 63 13.26 10.15 -15.44
C ASN A 63 14.72 10.01 -15.88
N LYS A 64 15.53 9.22 -15.16
CA LYS A 64 16.91 8.89 -15.59
C LYS A 64 16.95 7.84 -16.69
N GLN A 65 15.84 7.17 -16.99
CA GLN A 65 15.80 6.11 -17.99
C GLN A 65 15.64 6.70 -19.39
N SER A 66 16.66 6.51 -20.22
CA SER A 66 16.69 7.03 -21.61
C SER A 66 15.57 6.47 -22.49
N SER A 67 14.98 5.33 -22.13
CA SER A 67 13.88 4.70 -22.86
C SER A 67 12.59 5.52 -22.90
N PHE A 68 12.44 6.52 -22.01
CA PHE A 68 11.30 7.45 -22.04
C PHE A 68 11.58 8.70 -22.88
N ALA A 69 12.83 8.93 -23.29
CA ALA A 69 13.22 10.10 -24.06
C ALA A 69 12.42 10.19 -25.37
N GLY A 70 11.91 11.38 -25.66
CA GLY A 70 11.07 11.62 -26.85
C GLY A 70 9.59 11.26 -26.68
N PHE A 71 9.18 10.61 -25.59
CA PHE A 71 7.77 10.28 -25.34
C PHE A 71 7.13 11.14 -24.24
N GLY A 72 7.92 11.60 -23.28
CA GLY A 72 7.44 12.38 -22.14
C GLY A 72 8.38 12.28 -20.94
N LYS A 73 7.89 12.70 -19.77
CA LYS A 73 8.61 12.65 -18.48
C LYS A 73 7.67 12.27 -17.35
N TRP A 74 8.19 11.57 -16.35
CA TRP A 74 7.45 11.33 -15.12
C TRP A 74 7.41 12.61 -14.27
N ARG A 75 6.26 12.89 -13.68
CA ARG A 75 6.01 14.06 -12.85
C ARG A 75 5.24 13.63 -11.60
N ARG A 76 5.71 14.06 -10.43
CA ARG A 76 4.96 13.88 -9.17
C ARG A 76 3.65 14.67 -9.17
N GLN A 77 2.68 14.15 -8.43
CA GLN A 77 1.46 14.88 -8.08
C GLN A 77 1.40 15.06 -6.56
N ASP A 78 1.35 16.31 -6.10
CA ASP A 78 1.17 16.65 -4.68
C ASP A 78 0.52 18.06 -4.58
N PRO A 79 -0.75 18.19 -4.16
CA PRO A 79 -1.70 17.10 -3.94
C PRO A 79 -2.17 16.50 -5.28
N GLY A 80 -2.44 15.19 -5.32
CA GLY A 80 -3.09 14.55 -6.47
C GLY A 80 -3.06 13.03 -6.41
N PHE A 81 -3.79 12.39 -7.33
CA PHE A 81 -3.78 10.94 -7.53
C PHE A 81 -3.61 10.64 -9.03
N PRO A 82 -2.78 9.65 -9.41
CA PRO A 82 -1.87 8.91 -8.56
C PRO A 82 -0.60 9.70 -8.18
N ASP A 83 0.24 9.17 -7.30
CA ASP A 83 1.47 9.84 -6.81
C ASP A 83 2.40 10.34 -7.93
N THR A 84 2.48 9.66 -9.07
CA THR A 84 3.32 10.01 -10.21
C THR A 84 2.63 9.73 -11.54
N VAL A 85 2.69 10.67 -12.49
CA VAL A 85 2.10 10.56 -13.83
C VAL A 85 3.12 10.80 -14.93
N PHE A 86 2.90 10.20 -16.10
CA PHE A 86 3.74 10.41 -17.28
C PHE A 86 3.19 11.55 -18.15
N ASP A 87 3.85 12.70 -18.07
CA ASP A 87 3.55 13.91 -18.82
C ASP A 87 4.13 13.83 -20.24
N GLY A 88 3.25 13.62 -21.22
CA GLY A 88 3.59 13.45 -22.64
C GLY A 88 2.32 13.42 -23.52
N GLN A 89 2.46 13.09 -24.79
CA GLN A 89 1.32 13.02 -25.73
C GLN A 89 0.55 11.68 -25.69
N ILE A 90 0.49 11.05 -24.51
CA ILE A 90 -0.10 9.72 -24.32
C ILE A 90 -1.42 9.86 -23.57
N SER A 91 -2.49 9.29 -24.14
CA SER A 91 -3.83 9.29 -23.57
C SER A 91 -4.42 7.88 -23.56
N PRO A 92 -5.04 7.43 -22.46
CA PRO A 92 -5.10 8.10 -21.15
C PRO A 92 -3.72 8.24 -20.50
N MET A 93 -3.54 9.27 -19.68
CA MET A 93 -2.26 9.57 -19.04
C MET A 93 -1.82 8.42 -18.12
N PRO A 94 -0.65 7.81 -18.36
CA PRO A 94 -0.12 6.75 -17.50
C PRO A 94 0.19 7.26 -16.09
N GLY A 95 -0.07 6.45 -15.07
CA GLY A 95 0.19 6.81 -13.69
C GLY A 95 0.64 5.64 -12.82
N LEU A 96 1.38 5.97 -11.77
CA LEU A 96 1.86 5.06 -10.74
C LEU A 96 1.48 5.59 -9.37
N GLU A 97 0.67 4.82 -8.65
CA GLU A 97 0.41 5.02 -7.23
C GLU A 97 1.45 4.23 -6.44
N ILE A 98 2.27 4.89 -5.64
CA ILE A 98 3.42 4.29 -4.98
C ILE A 98 3.08 3.98 -3.53
N LYS A 99 3.37 2.75 -3.09
CA LYS A 99 3.13 2.31 -1.72
C LYS A 99 4.38 1.65 -1.15
N ALA A 100 5.03 2.33 -0.22
CA ALA A 100 6.15 1.76 0.52
C ALA A 100 5.66 0.83 1.64
N TRP A 101 6.31 -0.31 1.81
CA TRP A 101 6.06 -1.28 2.87
C TRP A 101 7.35 -1.60 3.63
N PHE A 102 7.28 -1.59 4.95
CA PHE A 102 8.34 -2.05 5.84
C PHE A 102 8.04 -3.48 6.33
N PRO A 103 8.73 -4.53 5.84
CA PRO A 103 8.36 -5.93 6.09
C PRO A 103 8.48 -6.42 7.53
N LEU A 104 9.18 -5.69 8.40
CA LEU A 104 9.25 -6.02 9.84
C LEU A 104 8.10 -5.36 10.64
N ALA A 105 7.17 -4.68 9.97
CA ALA A 105 5.92 -4.23 10.56
C ALA A 105 4.88 -5.38 10.63
N THR A 106 3.83 -5.18 11.42
CA THR A 106 2.78 -6.18 11.64
C THR A 106 1.89 -6.42 10.42
N GLU A 107 1.62 -5.39 9.61
CA GLU A 107 0.79 -5.47 8.40
C GLU A 107 1.18 -4.36 7.41
N ILE A 108 0.80 -4.52 6.13
CA ILE A 108 0.82 -3.44 5.15
C ILE A 108 -0.36 -2.49 5.45
N THR A 109 -0.07 -1.40 6.17
CA THR A 109 -1.10 -0.44 6.64
C THR A 109 -1.57 0.54 5.56
N ALA A 110 -0.83 0.66 4.46
CA ALA A 110 -1.22 1.45 3.30
C ALA A 110 -2.62 1.04 2.81
N ARG A 111 -3.45 2.04 2.54
CA ARG A 111 -4.83 1.83 2.05
C ARG A 111 -4.90 2.15 0.57
N PHE A 112 -5.81 1.47 -0.12
CA PHE A 112 -6.13 1.75 -1.51
C PHE A 112 -7.64 1.92 -1.65
N LYS A 113 -8.10 3.18 -1.66
CA LYS A 113 -9.53 3.50 -1.54
C LYS A 113 -10.15 3.99 -2.84
N ASP A 114 -9.39 4.19 -3.89
CA ASP A 114 -9.91 4.73 -5.15
C ASP A 114 -11.00 3.85 -5.77
N SER A 115 -11.99 4.53 -6.36
CA SER A 115 -13.11 3.95 -7.10
C SER A 115 -12.66 2.99 -8.20
N GLN A 116 -13.40 1.92 -8.47
CA GLN A 116 -13.17 1.12 -9.67
C GLN A 116 -13.32 1.96 -10.95
N ASN A 117 -14.24 2.92 -10.93
CA ASN A 117 -14.50 3.81 -12.07
C ASN A 117 -13.29 4.68 -12.43
N HIS A 118 -12.33 4.88 -11.52
CA HIS A 118 -11.08 5.58 -11.80
C HIS A 118 -10.14 4.82 -12.73
N PHE A 119 -10.31 3.50 -12.85
CA PHE A 119 -9.40 2.62 -13.58
C PHE A 119 -10.02 2.05 -14.86
N ALA A 120 -11.06 2.70 -15.40
CA ALA A 120 -11.79 2.22 -16.58
C ALA A 120 -10.92 2.01 -17.83
N HIS A 121 -9.74 2.65 -17.89
CA HIS A 121 -8.79 2.51 -19.00
C HIS A 121 -7.46 1.87 -18.60
N ASP A 122 -7.39 1.27 -17.41
CA ASP A 122 -6.19 0.63 -16.86
C ASP A 122 -4.93 1.50 -16.92
N GLN A 123 -5.12 2.81 -16.74
CA GLN A 123 -4.07 3.82 -16.93
C GLN A 123 -3.20 4.04 -15.70
N THR A 124 -3.57 3.45 -14.56
CA THR A 124 -2.88 3.64 -13.28
C THR A 124 -2.57 2.28 -12.65
N HIS A 125 -1.29 2.03 -12.38
CA HIS A 125 -0.85 0.87 -11.62
C HIS A 125 -0.42 1.27 -10.21
N VAL A 126 -0.57 0.36 -9.24
CA VAL A 126 -0.02 0.49 -7.90
C VAL A 126 1.35 -0.18 -7.87
N ALA A 127 2.39 0.59 -7.58
CA ALA A 127 3.74 0.12 -7.35
C ALA A 127 3.98 -0.04 -5.84
N MET A 128 4.06 -1.28 -5.37
CA MET A 128 4.42 -1.62 -4.00
C MET A 128 5.92 -1.85 -3.90
N LEU A 129 6.60 -1.13 -3.01
CA LEU A 129 8.03 -1.27 -2.77
C LEU A 129 8.28 -1.68 -1.31
N ALA A 130 8.81 -2.89 -1.11
CA ALA A 130 9.28 -3.34 0.18
C ALA A 130 10.67 -2.77 0.45
N TRP A 131 10.89 -2.20 1.63
CA TRP A 131 12.18 -1.64 2.02
C TRP A 131 12.59 -2.08 3.42
N LEU A 132 13.90 -2.23 3.61
CA LEU A 132 14.56 -2.44 4.89
C LEU A 132 15.82 -1.57 4.93
N PRO A 133 16.28 -1.10 6.10
CA PRO A 133 17.65 -0.63 6.22
C PRO A 133 18.64 -1.69 5.73
N GLU A 134 19.70 -1.28 5.05
CA GLU A 134 20.65 -2.20 4.42
C GLU A 134 21.27 -3.19 5.43
N PHE A 135 21.39 -2.81 6.71
CA PHE A 135 21.83 -3.66 7.82
C PHE A 135 20.67 -4.04 8.76
N LEU A 136 19.51 -4.33 8.19
CA LEU A 136 18.26 -4.77 8.85
C LEU A 136 17.56 -3.70 9.70
N ILE A 137 18.29 -3.08 10.64
CA ILE A 137 17.74 -2.05 11.55
C ILE A 137 18.49 -0.73 11.49
N PHE A 138 19.58 -0.64 10.72
CA PHE A 138 20.37 0.58 10.54
C PHE A 138 20.96 0.64 9.12
N GLY A 139 21.60 1.77 8.78
CA GLY A 139 22.09 2.09 7.44
C GLY A 139 21.03 2.76 6.58
N LYS A 140 21.22 2.70 5.26
CA LYS A 140 20.34 3.36 4.28
C LYS A 140 19.11 2.51 3.94
N PRO A 141 17.94 3.10 3.62
CA PRO A 141 16.81 2.37 3.06
C PRO A 141 17.20 1.65 1.78
N LYS A 142 17.10 0.32 1.81
CA LYS A 142 17.34 -0.58 0.68
C LYS A 142 16.04 -1.22 0.24
N ILE A 143 15.79 -1.22 -1.07
CA ILE A 143 14.62 -1.91 -1.63
C ILE A 143 14.91 -3.41 -1.68
N VAL A 144 13.96 -4.21 -1.19
CA VAL A 144 14.09 -5.67 -1.05
C VAL A 144 13.02 -6.44 -1.83
N GLY A 145 12.09 -5.73 -2.46
CA GLY A 145 11.13 -6.32 -3.37
C GLY A 145 10.21 -5.27 -3.96
N ILE A 146 9.72 -5.52 -5.18
CA ILE A 146 8.84 -4.61 -5.91
C ILE A 146 7.74 -5.41 -6.61
N ALA A 147 6.50 -4.94 -6.49
CA ALA A 147 5.38 -5.41 -7.29
C ALA A 147 4.67 -4.23 -7.94
N VAL A 148 4.35 -4.33 -9.23
CA VAL A 148 3.53 -3.34 -9.94
C VAL A 148 2.27 -4.04 -10.42
N ILE A 149 1.11 -3.55 -9.99
CA ILE A 149 -0.18 -4.24 -10.13
C ILE A 149 -1.21 -3.24 -10.68
N PRO A 150 -2.05 -3.62 -11.65
CA PRO A 150 -3.18 -2.79 -12.09
C PRO A 150 -4.03 -2.27 -10.93
N GLY A 151 -4.24 -0.95 -10.85
CA GLY A 151 -5.05 -0.36 -9.77
C GLY A 151 -6.48 -0.86 -9.78
N GLY A 152 -7.06 -1.03 -10.98
CA GLY A 152 -8.41 -1.56 -11.16
C GLY A 152 -8.58 -2.98 -10.61
N SER A 153 -7.56 -3.84 -10.71
CA SER A 153 -7.66 -5.20 -10.17
C SER A 153 -7.66 -5.21 -8.63
N ILE A 154 -6.88 -4.33 -8.00
CA ILE A 154 -6.88 -4.17 -6.54
C ILE A 154 -8.23 -3.62 -6.07
N ALA A 155 -8.76 -2.57 -6.74
CA ALA A 155 -10.06 -2.00 -6.42
C ALA A 155 -11.18 -3.04 -6.53
N LYS A 156 -11.17 -3.82 -7.61
CA LYS A 156 -12.14 -4.91 -7.82
C LYS A 156 -12.11 -5.95 -6.71
N VAL A 157 -10.94 -6.54 -6.44
CA VAL A 157 -10.83 -7.58 -5.40
C VAL A 157 -11.16 -7.02 -4.03
N ARG A 158 -10.78 -5.77 -3.72
CA ARG A 158 -11.17 -5.09 -2.47
C ARG A 158 -12.68 -5.03 -2.33
N ASP A 159 -13.38 -4.53 -3.35
CA ASP A 159 -14.82 -4.31 -3.24
C ASP A 159 -15.58 -5.64 -3.19
N GLU A 160 -15.17 -6.63 -3.99
CA GLU A 160 -15.71 -8.00 -3.92
C GLU A 160 -15.43 -8.68 -2.57
N HIS A 161 -14.28 -8.43 -1.96
CA HIS A 161 -13.90 -8.99 -0.67
C HIS A 161 -14.76 -8.43 0.47
N TYR A 162 -14.91 -7.10 0.51
CA TYR A 162 -15.58 -6.40 1.60
C TYR A 162 -17.10 -6.36 1.44
N HIS A 163 -17.62 -6.26 0.22
CA HIS A 163 -19.04 -6.07 0.00
C HIS A 163 -19.85 -7.34 0.30
N LYS A 164 -20.71 -7.25 1.32
CA LYS A 164 -21.59 -8.33 1.81
C LYS A 164 -22.90 -7.72 2.27
N ALA A 165 -23.72 -7.19 1.35
CA ALA A 165 -24.99 -6.58 1.72
C ALA A 165 -25.96 -7.62 2.36
N PRO A 166 -26.68 -7.26 3.45
CA PRO A 166 -26.70 -5.95 4.12
C PRO A 166 -25.61 -5.75 5.18
N ASP A 167 -24.84 -6.78 5.56
CA ASP A 167 -23.88 -6.74 6.66
C ASP A 167 -22.73 -5.71 6.48
N TYR A 168 -22.18 -5.63 5.27
CA TYR A 168 -21.09 -4.71 4.94
C TYR A 168 -21.29 -4.11 3.55
N LEU A 169 -21.34 -2.79 3.46
CA LEU A 169 -21.54 -2.07 2.21
C LEU A 169 -20.24 -1.41 1.78
N VAL A 170 -19.98 -1.42 0.47
CA VAL A 170 -18.92 -0.65 -0.14
C VAL A 170 -19.61 0.39 -0.99
N LEU A 171 -19.41 1.67 -0.69
CA LEU A 171 -20.02 2.77 -1.41
C LEU A 171 -18.98 3.50 -2.25
N GLU A 172 -19.32 3.75 -3.51
CA GLU A 172 -18.61 4.66 -4.40
C GLU A 172 -18.74 6.11 -3.91
N PRO A 173 -17.76 6.99 -4.20
CA PRO A 173 -17.85 8.39 -3.85
C PRO A 173 -19.05 9.03 -4.57
N GLU A 174 -19.59 10.09 -3.98
CA GLU A 174 -20.58 10.92 -4.66
C GLU A 174 -19.93 11.74 -5.77
N ASP A 175 -20.70 12.06 -6.80
CA ASP A 175 -20.25 13.00 -7.81
C ASP A 175 -20.05 14.37 -7.18
N THR A 176 -18.78 14.72 -7.03
CA THR A 176 -18.32 15.97 -6.44
C THR A 176 -17.54 16.80 -7.44
N SER A 177 -17.64 16.49 -8.74
CA SER A 177 -16.91 17.15 -9.83
C SER A 177 -17.11 18.68 -9.89
N ALA A 178 -18.28 19.16 -9.44
CA ALA A 178 -18.59 20.59 -9.35
C ALA A 178 -17.92 21.31 -8.16
N ARG A 179 -17.31 20.59 -7.22
CA ARG A 179 -16.60 21.17 -6.08
C ARG A 179 -15.19 21.59 -6.47
N THR A 180 -14.58 22.48 -5.67
CA THR A 180 -13.16 22.81 -5.80
C THR A 180 -12.32 21.54 -5.73
N SER A 181 -11.22 21.47 -6.48
CA SER A 181 -10.41 20.24 -6.64
C SER A 181 -10.05 19.55 -5.32
N ASN A 182 -9.75 20.31 -4.27
CA ASN A 182 -9.43 19.80 -2.92
C ASN A 182 -10.62 19.19 -2.14
N LEU A 183 -11.86 19.38 -2.61
CA LEU A 183 -13.09 18.86 -2.01
C LEU A 183 -13.73 17.74 -2.85
N GLN A 184 -13.12 17.39 -3.98
CA GLN A 184 -13.55 16.28 -4.80
C GLN A 184 -13.21 14.96 -4.10
N GLN A 185 -14.19 14.07 -4.02
CA GLN A 185 -14.06 12.76 -3.40
C GLN A 185 -13.89 11.70 -4.48
N THR A 186 -12.83 10.92 -4.34
CA THR A 186 -12.45 9.83 -5.24
C THR A 186 -12.49 8.47 -4.55
N ASN A 187 -12.67 8.50 -3.23
CA ASN A 187 -12.51 7.35 -2.36
C ASN A 187 -13.83 6.62 -2.12
N THR A 188 -13.79 5.32 -2.36
CA THR A 188 -14.76 4.36 -1.84
C THR A 188 -14.68 4.26 -0.32
N ASN A 189 -15.81 3.95 0.32
CA ASN A 189 -15.90 3.78 1.76
C ASN A 189 -16.62 2.48 2.14
N GLY A 190 -16.13 1.82 3.17
CA GLY A 190 -16.75 0.64 3.78
C GLY A 190 -17.67 1.01 4.94
N TYR A 191 -18.84 0.41 5.01
CA TYR A 191 -19.83 0.63 6.06
C TYR A 191 -20.31 -0.69 6.65
N LYS A 192 -20.18 -0.85 7.97
CA LYS A 192 -20.62 -2.05 8.70
C LYS A 192 -22.00 -1.82 9.32
N PHE A 193 -22.91 -2.77 9.16
CA PHE A 193 -24.24 -2.74 9.80
C PHE A 193 -24.12 -2.71 11.33
N GLN A 194 -24.95 -1.91 12.00
CA GLN A 194 -24.99 -1.73 13.46
C GLN A 194 -26.40 -1.75 14.04
N GLY A 195 -27.40 -2.14 13.26
CA GLY A 195 -28.78 -2.27 13.74
C GLY A 195 -28.99 -3.50 14.62
N THR A 196 -30.21 -3.62 15.16
CA THR A 196 -30.66 -4.80 15.92
C THR A 196 -30.87 -6.01 15.01
N ALA A 197 -31.03 -7.20 15.60
CA ALA A 197 -31.37 -8.41 14.84
C ALA A 197 -32.68 -8.27 14.03
N ALA A 198 -33.69 -7.58 14.59
CA ALA A 198 -34.94 -7.31 13.88
C ALA A 198 -34.72 -6.38 12.67
N GLN A 199 -33.91 -5.34 12.83
CA GLN A 199 -33.53 -4.44 11.73
C GLN A 199 -32.71 -5.18 10.67
N TYR A 200 -31.83 -6.11 11.08
CA TYR A 200 -31.04 -6.91 10.15
C TYR A 200 -31.92 -7.79 9.28
N VAL A 201 -32.95 -8.44 9.86
CA VAL A 201 -33.93 -9.23 9.09
C VAL A 201 -34.67 -8.35 8.07
N GLN A 202 -35.07 -7.14 8.46
CA GLN A 202 -35.70 -6.18 7.53
C GLN A 202 -34.74 -5.74 6.40
N ALA A 203 -33.48 -5.46 6.74
CA ALA A 203 -32.45 -5.12 5.76
C ALA A 203 -32.20 -6.27 4.78
N GLN A 204 -32.19 -7.52 5.25
CA GLN A 204 -32.08 -8.70 4.40
C GLN A 204 -33.26 -8.82 3.43
N GLN A 205 -34.49 -8.59 3.89
CA GLN A 205 -35.68 -8.59 3.03
C GLN A 205 -35.58 -7.52 1.93
N MET A 206 -35.09 -6.32 2.28
CA MET A 206 -34.87 -5.24 1.31
C MET A 206 -33.85 -5.66 0.25
N VAL A 207 -32.72 -6.24 0.66
CA VAL A 207 -31.66 -6.73 -0.25
C VAL A 207 -32.16 -7.88 -1.15
N GLN A 208 -32.97 -8.79 -0.62
CA GLN A 208 -33.55 -9.91 -1.39
C GLN A 208 -34.44 -9.41 -2.54
N ASN A 209 -35.10 -8.26 -2.36
CA ASN A 209 -35.95 -7.66 -3.39
C ASN A 209 -35.16 -7.00 -4.54
N TRP A 210 -33.83 -6.93 -4.46
CA TRP A 210 -32.99 -6.42 -5.56
C TRP A 210 -32.84 -7.42 -6.72
N GLY A 211 -33.33 -8.66 -6.55
CA GLY A 211 -33.33 -9.68 -7.57
C GLY A 211 -32.11 -10.61 -7.53
N ALA A 212 -32.06 -11.55 -8.48
CA ALA A 212 -30.98 -12.53 -8.57
C ALA A 212 -29.64 -11.83 -8.85
N GLY A 213 -28.63 -12.11 -8.02
CA GLY A 213 -27.33 -11.44 -8.11
C GLY A 213 -27.30 -10.02 -7.54
N GLY A 214 -28.41 -9.55 -6.94
CA GLY A 214 -28.51 -8.21 -6.35
C GLY A 214 -27.54 -7.95 -5.20
N THR A 215 -26.82 -8.94 -4.68
CA THR A 215 -25.78 -8.75 -3.65
C THR A 215 -24.37 -8.64 -4.22
N ALA A 216 -24.19 -8.89 -5.52
CA ALA A 216 -22.90 -8.74 -6.16
C ALA A 216 -22.57 -7.24 -6.27
N TYR A 217 -21.36 -6.88 -5.86
CA TYR A 217 -20.93 -5.48 -5.93
C TYR A 217 -20.91 -4.97 -7.37
N LEU A 218 -21.47 -3.79 -7.60
CA LEU A 218 -21.35 -3.06 -8.85
C LEU A 218 -21.01 -1.57 -8.58
N PRO A 219 -20.03 -0.99 -9.29
CA PRO A 219 -19.69 0.43 -9.16
C PRO A 219 -20.66 1.35 -9.93
N THR A 220 -21.72 0.79 -10.53
CA THR A 220 -22.73 1.50 -11.33
C THR A 220 -23.61 2.41 -10.47
N ARG A 221 -24.07 3.52 -11.04
CA ARG A 221 -24.94 4.49 -10.36
C ARG A 221 -26.21 3.85 -9.79
N GLU A 222 -26.81 2.94 -10.55
CA GLU A 222 -28.06 2.26 -10.22
C GLU A 222 -27.89 1.40 -8.96
N TYR A 223 -26.85 0.56 -8.92
CA TYR A 223 -26.54 -0.24 -7.74
C TYR A 223 -26.20 0.61 -6.52
N GLN A 224 -25.39 1.66 -6.72
CA GLN A 224 -25.01 2.56 -5.65
C GLN A 224 -26.20 3.37 -5.11
N ALA A 225 -27.28 3.54 -5.87
CA ALA A 225 -28.53 4.11 -5.38
C ALA A 225 -29.26 3.13 -4.43
N LEU A 226 -29.27 1.83 -4.73
CA LEU A 226 -29.81 0.79 -3.84
C LEU A 226 -29.06 0.76 -2.50
N LEU A 227 -27.72 0.81 -2.55
CA LEU A 227 -26.89 0.85 -1.34
C LEU A 227 -27.17 2.09 -0.49
N ARG A 228 -27.32 3.27 -1.10
CA ARG A 228 -27.66 4.51 -0.39
C ARG A 228 -29.05 4.44 0.25
N ALA A 229 -30.03 3.84 -0.43
CA ALA A 229 -31.36 3.63 0.15
C ALA A 229 -31.29 2.72 1.40
N LEU A 230 -30.51 1.63 1.33
CA LEU A 230 -30.27 0.74 2.46
C LEU A 230 -29.57 1.46 3.62
N LEU A 231 -28.52 2.24 3.32
CA LEU A 231 -27.75 3.03 4.28
C LEU A 231 -28.61 4.08 5.00
N ALA A 232 -29.58 4.68 4.29
CA ALA A 232 -30.48 5.68 4.85
C ALA A 232 -31.54 5.08 5.78
N GLN A 233 -31.92 3.82 5.57
CA GLN A 233 -32.99 3.15 6.32
C GLN A 233 -32.49 2.43 7.58
N PHE A 234 -31.24 1.96 7.59
CA PHE A 234 -30.70 1.16 8.69
C PHE A 234 -29.42 1.74 9.30
N PRO A 235 -29.09 1.43 10.56
CA PRO A 235 -27.88 1.94 11.19
C PRO A 235 -26.62 1.30 10.59
N TYR A 236 -25.73 2.13 10.08
CA TYR A 236 -24.40 1.73 9.61
C TYR A 236 -23.32 2.62 10.22
N ARG A 237 -22.14 2.05 10.43
CA ARG A 237 -20.94 2.77 10.88
C ARG A 237 -19.86 2.72 9.81
N LEU A 238 -19.24 3.86 9.53
CA LEU A 238 -18.05 3.94 8.68
C LEU A 238 -16.92 3.08 9.28
N ASP A 239 -16.35 2.21 8.46
CA ASP A 239 -15.19 1.39 8.83
C ASP A 239 -13.89 2.11 8.49
N THR A 240 -13.21 2.61 9.51
CA THR A 240 -11.91 3.27 9.38
C THR A 240 -10.76 2.30 9.07
N ASN A 241 -10.97 0.98 9.14
CA ASN A 241 -10.00 -0.04 8.77
C ASN A 241 -10.20 -0.59 7.35
N PHE A 242 -11.21 -0.11 6.62
CA PHE A 242 -11.47 -0.49 5.23
C PHE A 242 -10.23 -0.29 4.34
N ALA A 243 -10.05 -1.21 3.38
CA ALA A 243 -9.12 -1.11 2.26
C ALA A 243 -7.62 -1.10 2.57
N LYS A 244 -7.18 -1.63 3.71
CA LYS A 244 -5.74 -1.90 3.94
C LYS A 244 -5.26 -2.98 2.97
N LEU A 245 -4.14 -2.73 2.28
CA LEU A 245 -3.62 -3.63 1.24
C LEU A 245 -3.40 -5.06 1.76
N ASP A 246 -2.95 -5.21 3.00
CA ASP A 246 -2.72 -6.52 3.62
C ASP A 246 -3.99 -7.37 3.79
N ARG A 247 -5.17 -6.73 3.81
CA ARG A 247 -6.45 -7.36 4.14
C ARG A 247 -7.35 -7.57 2.92
N ILE A 248 -6.95 -7.12 1.73
CA ILE A 248 -7.71 -7.28 0.48
C ILE A 248 -7.64 -8.73 -0.03
N ALA A 249 -6.61 -9.49 0.35
CA ALA A 249 -6.33 -10.83 -0.15
C ALA A 249 -6.17 -10.90 -1.69
N HIS A 250 -5.61 -9.84 -2.30
CA HIS A 250 -5.32 -9.81 -3.73
C HIS A 250 -4.17 -10.78 -4.05
N PRO A 251 -4.34 -11.74 -4.99
CA PRO A 251 -3.35 -12.80 -5.24
C PRO A 251 -1.92 -12.29 -5.51
N SER A 252 -1.79 -11.22 -6.30
CA SER A 252 -0.46 -10.64 -6.59
C SER A 252 0.17 -9.95 -5.38
N ILE A 253 -0.63 -9.40 -4.45
CA ILE A 253 -0.13 -8.80 -3.20
C ILE A 253 0.32 -9.92 -2.25
N GLU A 254 -0.47 -11.00 -2.13
CA GLU A 254 -0.11 -12.17 -1.32
C GLU A 254 1.18 -12.83 -1.82
N ARG A 255 1.31 -13.00 -3.14
CA ARG A 255 2.55 -13.49 -3.75
C ARG A 255 3.74 -12.57 -3.45
N PHE A 256 3.57 -11.26 -3.65
CA PHE A 256 4.61 -10.28 -3.35
C PHE A 256 5.07 -10.35 -1.89
N LYS A 257 4.13 -10.45 -0.93
CA LYS A 257 4.46 -10.64 0.49
C LYS A 257 5.25 -11.93 0.72
N ALA A 258 4.81 -13.04 0.13
CA ALA A 258 5.47 -14.33 0.27
C ALA A 258 6.91 -14.28 -0.28
N GLU A 259 7.11 -13.68 -1.45
CA GLU A 259 8.43 -13.50 -2.07
C GLU A 259 9.35 -12.63 -1.21
N VAL A 260 8.85 -11.49 -0.70
CA VAL A 260 9.63 -10.61 0.20
C VAL A 260 10.02 -11.33 1.49
N TYR A 261 9.10 -12.08 2.11
CA TYR A 261 9.42 -12.82 3.33
C TYR A 261 10.37 -13.99 3.09
N ALA A 262 10.36 -14.58 1.90
CA ALA A 262 11.27 -15.67 1.52
C ALA A 262 12.67 -15.17 1.10
N ALA A 263 12.82 -13.89 0.75
CA ALA A 263 14.09 -13.33 0.31
C ALA A 263 15.16 -13.38 1.42
N GLU A 264 16.37 -13.81 1.06
CA GLU A 264 17.53 -13.73 1.94
C GLU A 264 17.98 -12.28 2.14
N PHE A 265 18.20 -11.91 3.40
CA PHE A 265 18.64 -10.59 3.81
C PHE A 265 19.48 -10.69 5.07
N GLN A 266 20.76 -10.29 5.01
CA GLN A 266 21.67 -10.35 6.15
C GLN A 266 21.78 -11.75 6.79
N GLY A 267 21.93 -12.79 5.95
CA GLY A 267 22.18 -14.17 6.39
C GLY A 267 20.96 -14.95 6.90
N ARG A 268 19.76 -14.37 6.87
CA ARG A 268 18.47 -15.04 7.15
C ARG A 268 17.42 -14.57 6.18
N THR A 269 16.29 -15.25 6.08
CA THR A 269 15.14 -14.70 5.36
C THR A 269 14.52 -13.51 6.10
N VAL A 270 13.89 -12.59 5.37
CA VAL A 270 13.14 -11.49 5.99
C VAL A 270 12.06 -12.02 6.95
N GLY A 271 11.41 -13.14 6.60
CA GLY A 271 10.42 -13.79 7.47
C GLY A 271 10.99 -14.32 8.78
N GLU A 272 12.21 -14.85 8.77
CA GLU A 272 12.91 -15.26 10.00
C GLU A 272 13.29 -14.06 10.86
N TRP A 273 13.75 -12.96 10.25
CA TRP A 273 14.01 -11.72 10.97
C TRP A 273 12.74 -11.15 11.59
N ASN A 274 11.64 -11.09 10.84
CA ASN A 274 10.36 -10.62 11.35
C ASN A 274 9.90 -11.46 12.55
N ARG A 275 9.99 -12.80 12.45
CA ARG A 275 9.64 -13.70 13.55
C ARG A 275 10.50 -13.46 14.79
N LEU A 276 11.81 -13.30 14.61
CA LEU A 276 12.73 -13.04 15.70
C LEU A 276 12.42 -11.71 16.40
N LEU A 277 12.25 -10.63 15.63
CA LEU A 277 12.07 -9.29 16.19
C LEU A 277 10.66 -9.06 16.76
N ALA A 278 9.64 -9.76 16.25
CA ALA A 278 8.27 -9.66 16.74
C ALA A 278 8.00 -10.53 17.98
N LYS A 279 8.72 -11.64 18.16
CA LYS A 279 8.44 -12.63 19.22
C LYS A 279 9.59 -12.89 20.20
N GLY A 280 10.81 -12.48 19.86
CA GLY A 280 11.98 -12.66 20.71
C GLY A 280 11.93 -11.75 21.94
N ASP A 281 12.52 -12.22 23.04
CA ASP A 281 12.80 -11.36 24.19
C ASP A 281 14.02 -10.46 23.92
N ASP A 282 14.15 -9.40 24.70
CA ASP A 282 15.19 -8.38 24.50
C ASP A 282 16.60 -8.94 24.59
N ALA A 283 16.85 -9.93 25.45
CA ALA A 283 18.18 -10.51 25.60
C ALA A 283 18.55 -11.32 24.35
N SER A 284 17.62 -12.14 23.85
CA SER A 284 17.78 -12.90 22.61
C SER A 284 17.99 -11.99 21.39
N ILE A 285 17.16 -10.94 21.25
CA ILE A 285 17.28 -9.98 20.15
C ILE A 285 18.63 -9.25 20.23
N SER A 286 19.01 -8.76 21.40
CA SER A 286 20.28 -8.05 21.61
C SER A 286 21.47 -8.93 21.25
N ALA A 287 21.50 -10.18 21.73
CA ALA A 287 22.59 -11.11 21.47
C ALA A 287 22.73 -11.45 19.98
N ILE A 288 21.62 -11.72 19.29
CA ILE A 288 21.64 -12.06 17.87
C ILE A 288 22.06 -10.87 17.01
N LEU A 289 21.51 -9.68 17.27
CA LEU A 289 21.88 -8.46 16.54
C LEU A 289 23.35 -8.09 16.80
N ALA A 290 23.84 -8.25 18.03
CA ALA A 290 25.23 -8.00 18.38
C ALA A 290 26.19 -8.93 17.64
N ALA A 291 25.89 -10.23 17.63
CA ALA A 291 26.68 -11.22 16.91
C ALA A 291 26.65 -10.98 15.39
N GLN A 292 25.46 -10.74 14.82
CA GLN A 292 25.29 -10.58 13.37
C GLN A 292 25.96 -9.32 12.83
N PHE A 293 25.86 -8.20 13.54
CA PHE A 293 26.28 -6.90 13.03
C PHE A 293 27.53 -6.34 13.73
N GLY A 294 28.16 -7.12 14.63
CA GLY A 294 29.32 -6.70 15.41
C GLY A 294 29.02 -5.45 16.23
N ILE A 295 27.90 -5.44 16.95
CA ILE A 295 27.51 -4.33 17.83
C ILE A 295 28.07 -4.62 19.22
N GLN A 296 29.06 -3.84 19.63
CA GLN A 296 29.70 -3.94 20.94
C GLN A 296 29.20 -2.80 21.83
N PRO A 297 29.11 -2.98 23.15
CA PRO A 297 28.93 -1.87 24.06
C PRO A 297 30.05 -0.86 23.82
N ASN A 298 29.74 0.42 23.68
CA ASN A 298 30.77 1.46 23.69
C ASN A 298 31.68 1.23 24.91
N GLY A 299 32.95 0.87 24.64
CA GLY A 299 33.99 1.00 25.65
C GLY A 299 34.01 2.46 26.07
N ASN A 300 33.89 2.73 27.37
CA ASN A 300 33.88 4.06 27.97
C ASN A 300 34.73 5.06 27.17
N VAL A 301 34.08 5.94 26.40
CA VAL A 301 34.72 7.20 26.04
C VAL A 301 34.62 8.04 27.29
N VAL A 302 35.62 7.86 28.16
CA VAL A 302 35.91 8.78 29.25
C VAL A 302 36.11 10.14 28.60
N ARG A 303 35.17 11.06 28.83
CA ARG A 303 35.39 12.48 28.63
C ARG A 303 36.21 13.02 29.79
#